data_AF-A0A3D4NSR3-F1
#
_entry.id   AF-A0A3D4NSR3-F1
#
_cell.length_a   1.000
_cell.length_b   1.000
_cell.length_c   1.000
_cell.angle_alpha   90.00
_cell.angle_beta   90.00
_cell.angle_gamma   90.00
#
_symmetry.space_group_name_H-M   'P 1'
#
loop_
_entity.id
_entity.type
_entity.pdbx_description
1 polymer ?
#
loop_
_entity_poly.entity_id
_entity_poly.type
_entity_poly.pdbx_seq_one_letter_code
_entity_poly.pdbx_strand_id
1 'polypeptide(L)'
;MPAASHHFVKRFAQAFAITDSETGQPLANRKFIAVVDGRETLGITDAGGFAHIQAPSEGSLISLHVVFKSPARTLNELSRNAQ
;
A
#
# COMPACT_ATOMS: atom_id res chain seq x y z
N MET A 1 1.39 45.11 -11.93
CA MET A 1 1.33 43.65 -12.09
C MET A 1 1.87 43.03 -10.81
N PRO A 2 1.11 42.27 -9.99
CA PRO A 2 1.72 41.53 -8.90
C PRO A 2 2.35 40.25 -9.47
N ALA A 3 3.59 39.97 -9.06
CA ALA A 3 4.28 38.72 -9.36
C ALA A 3 3.56 37.56 -8.64
N ALA A 4 3.30 36.47 -9.36
CA ALA A 4 2.74 35.27 -8.76
C ALA A 4 3.73 34.69 -7.73
N SER A 5 3.37 34.78 -6.45
CA SER A 5 4.07 34.11 -5.36
C SER A 5 3.85 32.62 -5.49
N HIS A 6 4.86 31.90 -6.00
CA HIS A 6 4.87 30.45 -6.01
C HIS A 6 5.14 29.96 -4.58
N HIS A 7 4.07 29.80 -3.80
CA HIS A 7 4.15 29.09 -2.53
C HIS A 7 4.52 27.64 -2.82
N PHE A 8 5.79 27.28 -2.58
CA PHE A 8 6.22 25.87 -2.56
C PHE A 8 5.51 25.18 -1.40
N VAL A 9 4.43 24.47 -1.70
CA VAL A 9 3.80 23.57 -0.74
C VAL A 9 4.76 22.40 -0.53
N LYS A 10 5.39 22.32 0.65
CA LYS A 10 6.24 21.19 1.01
C LYS A 10 5.36 19.93 0.97
N ARG A 11 5.71 18.97 0.10
CA ARG A 11 5.01 17.69 -0.02
C ARG A 11 5.79 16.65 0.78
N PHE A 12 5.10 15.95 1.68
CA PHE A 12 5.67 14.83 2.39
C PHE A 12 5.20 13.54 1.72
N ALA A 13 6.10 12.57 1.61
CA ALA A 13 5.79 11.27 1.03
C ALA A 13 6.69 10.19 1.61
N GLN A 14 6.16 8.97 1.67
CA GLN A 14 6.89 7.78 2.05
C GLN A 14 6.65 6.69 1.01
N ALA A 15 7.70 5.96 0.65
CA ALA A 15 7.62 4.77 -0.19
C ALA A 15 7.79 3.51 0.66
N PHE A 16 6.99 2.49 0.36
CA PHE A 16 7.07 1.17 1.00
C PHE A 16 7.33 0.11 -0.05
N ALA A 17 8.38 -0.69 0.14
CA ALA A 17 8.64 -1.85 -0.70
C ALA A 17 7.72 -3.00 -0.26
N ILE A 18 6.96 -3.56 -1.19
CA ILE A 18 6.08 -4.70 -0.94
C ILE A 18 6.65 -5.89 -1.71
N THR A 19 7.06 -6.92 -0.98
CA THR A 19 7.69 -8.12 -1.52
C THR A 19 6.97 -9.38 -1.07
N ASP A 20 7.11 -10.43 -1.87
CA ASP A 20 6.78 -11.79 -1.49
C ASP A 20 7.83 -12.29 -0.49
N SER A 21 7.40 -12.72 0.69
CA SER A 21 8.33 -13.09 1.77
C SER A 21 9.06 -14.41 1.52
N GLU A 22 8.54 -15.28 0.66
CA GLU A 22 9.14 -16.59 0.36
C GLU A 22 10.24 -16.45 -0.69
N THR A 23 10.00 -15.60 -1.70
CA THR A 23 10.88 -15.43 -2.86
C THR A 23 11.71 -14.15 -2.84
N GLY A 24 11.33 -13.18 -2.00
CA GLY A 24 11.91 -11.84 -1.97
C GLY A 24 11.53 -10.96 -3.17
N GLN A 25 10.73 -11.46 -4.11
CA GLN A 25 10.40 -10.74 -5.34
C GLN A 25 9.42 -9.59 -5.08
N PRO A 26 9.54 -8.46 -5.81
CA PRO A 26 8.62 -7.34 -5.68
C PRO A 26 7.20 -7.71 -6.15
N LEU A 27 6.20 -7.32 -5.36
CA LEU A 27 4.80 -7.51 -5.68
C LEU A 27 4.27 -6.29 -6.43
N ALA A 28 4.51 -6.26 -7.73
CA ALA A 28 3.98 -5.23 -8.62
C ALA A 28 2.46 -5.33 -8.82
N ASN A 29 1.82 -4.21 -9.16
CA ASN A 29 0.40 -4.13 -9.52
C ASN A 29 -0.55 -4.67 -8.43
N ARG A 30 -0.15 -4.56 -7.16
CA ARG A 30 -0.92 -5.03 -6.01
C ARG A 30 -1.73 -3.88 -5.43
N LYS A 31 -3.04 -4.09 -5.29
CA LYS A 31 -3.93 -3.13 -4.61
C LYS A 31 -3.56 -3.03 -3.13
N PHE A 32 -3.56 -1.81 -2.62
CA PHE A 32 -3.40 -1.53 -1.20
C PHE A 32 -4.38 -0.45 -0.74
N ILE A 33 -4.61 -0.40 0.57
CA ILE A 33 -5.31 0.67 1.27
C ILE A 33 -4.28 1.35 2.18
N ALA A 34 -4.00 2.61 1.92
CA ALA A 34 -3.22 3.46 2.81
C ALA A 34 -4.18 4.24 3.70
N VAL A 35 -3.90 4.30 5.00
CA VAL A 35 -4.61 5.16 5.95
C VAL A 35 -3.63 6.22 6.41
N VAL A 36 -3.89 7.48 6.05
CA VAL A 36 -3.05 8.62 6.40
C VAL A 36 -3.85 9.51 7.35
N ASP A 37 -3.40 9.62 8.60
CA ASP A 37 -4.10 10.36 9.66
C ASP A 37 -5.59 10.01 9.76
N GLY A 38 -5.91 8.72 9.63
CA GLY A 38 -7.28 8.19 9.68
C GLY A 38 -8.07 8.26 8.35
N ARG A 39 -7.52 8.89 7.30
CA ARG A 39 -8.16 8.94 5.98
C ARG A 39 -7.65 7.84 5.06
N GLU A 40 -8.57 7.02 4.57
CA GLU A 40 -8.24 5.95 3.63
C GLU A 40 -8.01 6.48 2.22
N THR A 41 -7.03 5.90 1.54
CA THR A 41 -6.73 6.11 0.12
C THR A 41 -6.38 4.78 -0.52
N LEU A 42 -7.00 4.48 -1.66
CA LEU A 42 -6.70 3.29 -2.46
C LEU A 42 -5.50 3.56 -3.37
N GLY A 43 -4.63 2.58 -3.50
CA GLY A 43 -3.48 2.64 -4.41
C GLY A 43 -3.11 1.28 -4.99
N ILE A 44 -2.14 1.31 -5.90
CA ILE A 44 -1.57 0.14 -6.56
C ILE A 44 -0.05 0.29 -6.51
N THR A 45 0.66 -0.78 -6.16
CA THR A 45 2.13 -0.79 -6.22
C THR A 45 2.63 -0.66 -7.66
N ASP A 46 3.75 0.04 -7.85
CA ASP A 46 4.37 0.19 -9.16
C ASP A 46 5.05 -1.09 -9.66
N ALA A 47 5.72 -1.02 -10.82
CA ALA A 47 6.42 -2.15 -11.42
C ALA A 47 7.56 -2.71 -10.55
N GLY A 48 8.11 -1.91 -9.63
CA GLY A 48 9.12 -2.31 -8.65
C GLY A 48 8.54 -2.81 -7.32
N GLY A 49 7.21 -2.90 -7.21
CA GLY A 49 6.54 -3.30 -5.98
C GLY A 49 6.48 -2.20 -4.91
N PHE A 50 6.69 -0.93 -5.28
CA PHE A 50 6.64 0.17 -4.32
C PHE A 50 5.25 0.80 -4.22
N ALA A 51 4.79 1.04 -3.00
CA ALA A 51 3.64 1.88 -2.69
C ALA A 51 4.12 3.29 -2.31
N HIS A 52 3.75 4.29 -3.12
CA HIS A 52 4.08 5.70 -2.88
C HIS A 52 2.90 6.40 -2.23
N ILE A 53 3.08 6.89 -1.00
CA ILE A 53 2.01 7.47 -0.19
C ILE A 53 2.37 8.91 0.15
N GLN A 54 1.48 9.85 -0.19
CA GLN A 54 1.63 11.25 0.18
C GLN A 54 1.00 11.51 1.54
N ALA A 55 1.66 12.37 2.31
CA ALA A 55 1.21 12.81 3.61
C ALA A 55 1.17 14.34 3.69
N PRO A 56 0.25 14.91 4.49
CA PRO A 56 0.15 16.35 4.64
C PRO A 56 1.29 16.94 5.50
N SER A 57 1.96 16.14 6.34
CA SER A 57 3.02 16.61 7.24
C SER A 57 4.10 15.57 7.52
N GLU A 58 5.21 15.99 8.14
CA GLU A 58 6.33 15.14 8.54
C GLU A 58 5.97 14.12 9.64
N GLY A 59 4.97 14.43 10.46
CA GLY A 59 4.53 13.59 11.58
C GLY A 59 3.27 12.78 11.30
N SER A 60 2.76 12.82 10.06
CA SER A 60 1.55 12.10 9.69
C SER A 60 1.73 10.60 9.85
N LEU A 61 0.76 9.95 10.49
CA LEU A 61 0.76 8.51 10.71
C LEU A 61 0.24 7.80 9.46
N ILE A 62 1.04 6.86 8.95
CA ILE A 62 0.70 6.06 7.77
C ILE A 62 0.55 4.60 8.20
N SER A 63 -0.60 4.01 7.91
CA SER A 63 -0.84 2.56 7.98
C SER A 63 -1.10 2.02 6.58
N LEU A 64 -0.59 0.82 6.28
CA LEU A 64 -0.69 0.23 4.95
C LEU A 64 -1.24 -1.20 5.03
N HIS A 65 -2.34 -1.45 4.32
CA HIS A 65 -2.95 -2.77 4.18
C HIS A 65 -2.85 -3.25 2.74
N VAL A 66 -2.16 -4.36 2.52
CA VAL A 66 -2.02 -4.97 1.20
C VAL A 66 -3.17 -5.94 0.96
N VAL A 67 -3.87 -5.78 -0.16
CA VAL A 67 -5.07 -6.57 -0.45
C VAL A 67 -4.69 -7.85 -1.19
N PHE A 68 -4.86 -8.99 -0.52
CA PHE A 68 -4.75 -10.30 -1.14
C PHE A 68 -6.15 -10.87 -1.35
N LYS A 69 -6.42 -11.34 -2.58
CA LYS A 69 -7.57 -12.19 -2.82
C LYS A 69 -7.20 -13.58 -2.34
N SER A 70 -8.01 -14.16 -1.46
CA SER A 70 -7.89 -15.57 -1.13
C SER A 70 -7.89 -16.39 -2.43
N PRO A 71 -6.98 -17.37 -2.60
CA PRO A 71 -7.02 -18.25 -3.76
C PRO A 71 -8.39 -18.95 -3.81
N ALA A 72 -9.01 -19.00 -4.99
CA ALA A 72 -10.36 -19.53 -5.22
C ALA A 72 -10.48 -21.05 -5.07
N ARG A 73 -9.50 -21.73 -4.46
CA ARG A 73 -9.52 -23.17 -4.32
C ARG A 73 -10.28 -23.56 -3.06
N THR A 74 -11.27 -24.44 -3.21
CA THR A 74 -11.94 -25.09 -2.09
C THR A 74 -10.88 -25.82 -1.24
N LEU A 75 -10.74 -25.40 0.02
CA LEU A 75 -9.90 -26.07 1.02
C LEU A 75 -10.50 -27.45 1.33
N ASN A 76 -9.94 -28.53 0.75
CA ASN A 76 -10.32 -29.91 1.08
C ASN A 76 -9.55 -30.48 2.29
N GLU A 77 -8.57 -29.74 2.81
CA GLU A 77 -7.61 -30.21 3.83
C GLU A 77 -8.23 -30.37 5.23
N LEU A 78 -9.38 -29.74 5.51
CA LEU A 78 -10.12 -29.90 6.78
C LEU A 78 -11.12 -31.07 6.76
N SER A 79 -11.18 -31.86 5.68
CA SER A 79 -12.16 -32.95 5.50
C SER A 79 -11.70 -34.30 6.05
N ARG A 80 -10.53 -34.39 6.69
CA ARG A 80 -10.04 -35.62 7.30
C ARG A 80 -9.86 -35.45 8.80
N ASN A 81 -10.90 -35.88 9.53
CA ASN A 81 -10.84 -36.80 10.68
C ASN A 81 -12.10 -36.63 11.54
N ALA A 82 -13.24 -37.07 11.01
CA ALA A 82 -14.31 -37.60 11.86
C ALA A 82 -14.13 -39.13 11.82
N GLN A 83 -13.42 -39.66 12.81
CA GLN A 83 -13.35 -41.09 13.07
C GLN A 83 -13.53 -41.31 14.56
#